data_AF-A0A9X9F2G6-F1
#
_entry.id   AF-A0A9X9F2G6-F1
#
_cell.length_a   1.000
_cell.length_b   1.000
_cell.length_c   1.000
_cell.angle_alpha   90.00
_cell.angle_beta   90.00
_cell.angle_gamma   90.00
#
_symmetry.space_group_name_H-M   'P 1'
#
loop_
_entity.id
_entity.type
_entity.pdbx_description
1 polymer ?
#
loop_
_entity_poly.entity_id
_entity_poly.type
_entity_poly.pdbx_seq_one_letter_code
_entity_poly.pdbx_strand_id
1 'polypeptide(L)' 'LAKYLVDHEQVVKEVNPALSFLERKSQVMIHKNDSWDAECVARILINKFNQLPDAKPNDLLWSIQQLVSRRNALVKA' A
#
# COMPACT_ATOMS: atom_id res chain seq x y z
N LEU A 1 2.08 3.63 -9.58
CA LEU A 1 0.80 4.38 -9.63
C LEU A 1 0.81 5.61 -8.75
N ALA A 2 1.14 5.49 -7.45
CA ALA A 2 1.17 6.65 -6.53
C ALA A 2 2.04 7.82 -7.04
N LYS A 3 3.28 7.56 -7.47
CA LYS A 3 4.16 8.58 -8.08
C LYS A 3 3.51 9.28 -9.28
N TYR A 4 2.94 8.51 -10.20
CA TYR A 4 2.26 9.04 -11.39
C TYR A 4 1.09 9.97 -11.03
N LEU A 5 0.27 9.59 -10.05
CA LEU A 5 -0.86 10.40 -9.60
C LEU A 5 -0.41 11.69 -8.88
N VAL A 6 0.64 11.60 -8.06
CA VAL A 6 1.26 12.77 -7.42
C VAL A 6 1.83 13.74 -8.47
N ASP A 7 2.46 13.21 -9.53
CA ASP A 7 3.01 14.01 -10.62
C ASP A 7 1.92 14.70 -11.46
N HIS A 8 0.65 14.26 -11.36
CA HIS A 8 -0.54 14.87 -11.99
C HIS A 8 -1.42 15.63 -10.99
N GLU A 9 -0.82 16.14 -9.90
CA GLU A 9 -1.47 17.00 -8.89
C GLU A 9 -2.67 16.34 -8.19
N GLN A 10 -2.75 15.00 -8.17
CA GLN A 10 -3.79 14.29 -7.44
C GLN A 10 -3.41 14.12 -5.97
N VAL A 11 -4.39 14.28 -5.08
CA VAL A 11 -4.20 14.00 -3.65
C VAL A 11 -4.14 12.49 -3.45
N VAL A 12 -2.95 11.99 -3.14
CA VAL A 12 -2.74 10.57 -2.82
C VAL A 12 -2.47 10.43 -1.33
N LYS A 13 -3.35 9.71 -0.64
CA LYS A 13 -3.18 9.33 0.76
C LYS A 13 -2.58 7.93 0.86
N GLU A 14 -1.68 7.74 1.81
CA GLU A 14 -1.11 6.41 2.06
C GLU A 14 -2.01 5.63 3.02
N VAL A 15 -2.54 4.50 2.54
CA VAL A 15 -3.31 3.57 3.37
C VAL A 15 -2.37 2.46 3.84
N ASN A 16 -2.11 2.40 5.14
CA ASN A 16 -1.27 1.35 5.72
C ASN A 16 -1.92 -0.04 5.51
N PRO A 17 -1.23 -1.01 4.89
CA PRO A 17 -1.74 -2.36 4.70
C PRO A 17 -2.20 -3.04 6.00
N ALA A 18 -1.59 -2.73 7.14
CA ALA A 18 -2.00 -3.25 8.44
C ALA A 18 -3.43 -2.81 8.83
N LEU A 19 -3.85 -1.60 8.44
CA LEU A 19 -5.21 -1.13 8.69
C LEU A 19 -6.23 -1.90 7.83
N SER A 20 -5.92 -2.13 6.55
CA SER A 20 -6.76 -2.94 5.67
C SER A 20 -6.89 -4.38 6.16
N PHE A 21 -5.80 -4.95 6.67
CA PHE A 21 -5.80 -6.28 7.24
C PHE A 21 -6.61 -6.38 8.55
N LEU A 22 -6.56 -5.36 9.40
CA LEU A 22 -7.36 -5.32 10.64
C LEU A 22 -8.86 -5.22 10.35
N GLU A 23 -9.27 -4.38 9.39
CA GLU A 23 -10.66 -4.34 8.90
C GLU A 23 -11.08 -5.71 8.37
N ARG A 24 -10.19 -6.40 7.64
CA ARG A 24 -10.44 -7.74 7.11
C ARG A 24 -10.56 -8.80 8.22
N LYS A 25 -9.77 -8.70 9.30
CA LYS A 25 -9.81 -9.62 10.46
C LYS A 25 -11.04 -9.41 11.35
N SER A 26 -11.57 -8.20 11.38
CA SER A 26 -12.83 -7.87 12.06
C SER A 26 -14.04 -8.52 11.40
N GLN A 27 -13.92 -8.95 10.15
CA GLN A 27 -14.99 -9.59 9.40
C GLN A 27 -14.64 -11.07 9.14
N VAL A 28 -15.64 -11.94 9.10
CA VAL A 28 -15.42 -13.33 8.68
C VAL A 28 -14.86 -13.28 7.26
N MET A 29 -13.68 -13.88 7.02
CA MET A 29 -13.08 -13.91 5.67
C MET A 29 -13.92 -14.80 4.76
N ILE A 30 -14.97 -14.24 4.17
CA ILE A 30 -15.88 -14.96 3.26
C ILE A 30 -15.30 -14.98 1.84
N HIS A 31 -14.46 -14.00 1.46
CA HIS A 31 -13.93 -13.87 0.09
C HIS A 31 -12.45 -13.47 0.03
N LYS A 32 -11.63 -14.30 -0.66
CA LYS A 32 -10.26 -13.99 -1.10
C LYS A 32 -10.28 -13.53 -2.56
N ASN A 33 -10.84 -12.34 -2.80
CA ASN A 33 -10.79 -11.71 -4.12
C ASN A 33 -10.21 -10.30 -3.99
N ASP A 34 -9.60 -9.81 -5.08
CA ASP A 34 -8.97 -8.49 -5.11
C ASP A 34 -10.01 -7.36 -5.00
N SER A 35 -11.25 -7.60 -5.46
CA SER A 35 -12.35 -6.65 -5.36
C SER A 35 -12.68 -6.30 -3.92
N TRP A 36 -12.67 -7.28 -3.01
CA TRP A 36 -12.89 -7.07 -1.59
C TRP A 36 -11.75 -6.31 -0.93
N ASP A 37 -10.51 -6.60 -1.34
CA ASP A 37 -9.34 -5.85 -0.85
C ASP A 37 -9.40 -4.38 -1.28
N ALA A 38 -9.81 -4.11 -2.52
CA ALA A 38 -10.05 -2.76 -3.00
C ALA A 38 -11.14 -2.05 -2.20
N GLU A 39 -12.25 -2.74 -1.88
CA GLU A 39 -13.34 -2.17 -1.08
C GLU A 39 -12.89 -1.83 0.34
N CYS A 40 -12.14 -2.72 1.02
CA CYS A 40 -11.60 -2.46 2.34
C CYS A 40 -10.67 -1.22 2.34
N VAL A 41 -9.79 -1.11 1.34
CA VAL A 41 -8.90 0.05 1.19
C VAL A 41 -9.70 1.33 0.94
N ALA A 42 -10.70 1.29 0.05
CA ALA A 42 -11.56 2.43 -0.25
C ALA A 42 -12.36 2.90 0.99
N ARG A 43 -12.88 1.96 1.79
CA ARG A 43 -13.62 2.26 3.02
C ARG A 43 -12.73 2.95 4.05
N ILE A 44 -11.49 2.49 4.22
CA ILE A 44 -10.51 3.15 5.10
C ILE A 44 -10.17 4.54 4.58
N LEU A 45 -9.96 4.67 3.26
CA LEU A 45 -9.65 5.95 2.64
C LEU A 45 -10.76 6.97 2.90
N ILE A 46 -12.02 6.60 2.70
CA ILE A 46 -13.18 7.48 2.93
C ILE A 46 -13.31 7.83 4.41
N ASN A 47 -13.29 6.82 5.30
CA ASN A 47 -13.56 7.03 6.72
C ASN A 47 -12.42 7.78 7.44
N LYS A 48 -11.18 7.60 7.01
CA LYS A 48 -9.99 8.17 7.67
C LYS A 48 -9.25 9.19 6.82
N PHE A 49 -9.86 9.68 5.74
CA PHE A 49 -9.22 10.58 4.76
C PHE A 49 -8.41 11.71 5.40
N ASN A 50 -9.03 12.42 6.35
CA ASN A 50 -8.45 13.59 7.02
C ASN A 50 -7.32 13.24 8.02
N GLN A 51 -7.25 11.98 8.46
CA GLN A 51 -6.26 11.49 9.43
C GLN A 51 -5.10 10.74 8.77
N LEU A 52 -5.24 10.41 7.47
CA LEU A 52 -4.21 9.68 6.75
C LEU A 52 -3.07 10.60 6.31
N PRO A 53 -1.82 10.13 6.43
CA PRO A 53 -0.68 10.86 5.91
C PRO A 53 -0.74 10.94 4.37
N ASP A 54 -0.21 12.03 3.83
CA ASP A 54 -0.01 12.13 2.38
C ASP A 54 1.05 11.12 1.94
N ALA A 55 0.80 10.49 0.80
CA ALA A 55 1.72 9.51 0.25
C ALA A 55 3.03 10.21 -0.11
N LYS A 56 4.12 9.71 0.47
CA LYS A 56 5.49 10.11 0.12
C LYS A 56 6.11 8.98 -0.69
N PRO A 57 6.00 8.99 -2.03
CA PRO A 57 6.60 7.95 -2.86
C PRO A 57 8.12 8.05 -2.77
N ASN A 58 8.73 7.28 -1.87
CA ASN A 58 10.18 7.16 -1.75
C ASN A 58 10.68 5.93 -2.53
N ASP A 59 10.29 5.88 -3.80
CA ASP A 59 10.50 4.73 -4.67
C ASP A 59 12.00 4.42 -4.87
N LEU A 60 12.88 5.41 -4.70
CA LEU A 60 14.33 5.26 -4.86
C LEU A 60 14.94 4.37 -3.76
N LEU A 61 14.68 4.66 -2.49
CA LEU A 61 15.22 3.86 -1.37
C LEU A 61 14.69 2.43 -1.44
N TRP A 62 13.40 2.27 -1.75
CA TRP A 62 12.79 0.97 -1.93
C TRP A 62 13.44 0.20 -3.09
N SER A 63 13.67 0.86 -4.23
CA SER A 63 14.34 0.25 -5.39
C SER A 63 15.76 -0.20 -5.07
N ILE A 64 16.54 0.61 -4.35
CA ILE A 64 17.88 0.24 -3.89
C ILE A 64 17.82 -0.99 -2.97
N GLN A 65 16.87 -1.01 -2.03
CA GLN A 65 16.68 -2.15 -1.13
C GLN A 65 16.34 -3.44 -1.89
N GLN A 66 15.49 -3.36 -2.93
CA GLN A 66 15.18 -4.50 -3.80
C GLN A 66 16.42 -5.00 -4.54
N LEU A 67 17.25 -4.10 -5.08
CA LEU A 67 18.51 -4.46 -5.74
C LEU A 67 19.49 -5.16 -4.80
N VAL A 68 19.69 -4.60 -3.59
CA VAL A 68 20.56 -5.21 -2.56
C VAL A 68 20.04 -6.59 -2.17
N SER A 69 18.73 -6.74 -1.97
CA SER A 69 18.10 -8.01 -1.62
C SER A 69 18.32 -9.07 -2.71
N ARG A 70 18.15 -8.70 -3.99
CA ARG A 70 18.40 -9.58 -5.13
C ARG A 70 19.86 -9.99 -5.23
N ARG A 71 20.80 -9.05 -5.09
CA ARG A 71 22.24 -9.36 -5.05
C ARG A 71 22.55 -10.38 -3.95
N ASN A 72 22.04 -10.16 -2.74
CA ASN A 72 22.29 -11.06 -1.61
C ASN A 72 21.70 -12.46 -1.83
N ALA A 73 20.55 -12.57 -2.49
CA ALA A 73 19.95 -13.86 -2.84
C ALA A 73 20.83 -14.64 -3.83
N LEU A 74 21.42 -13.96 -4.83
CA LEU A 74 22.33 -14.59 -5.79
C LEU A 74 23.66 -15.05 -5.17
N VAL A 75 24.16 -14.34 -4.15
CA VAL A 75 25.40 -14.71 -3.44
C VAL A 75 25.20 -15.90 -2.49
N LYS A 76 23.96 -16.16 -2.06
CA LYS A 76 23.63 -17.28 -1.16
C LYS A 76 23.25 -18.58 -1.89
N ALA A 77 23.05 -18.54 -3.20
CA ALA A 77 22.73 -19.69 -4.06
C ALA A 77 24.01 -20.36 -4.56
#